data_AF-A0A2N6Q6V6-F1
#
_entry.id   AF-A0A2N6Q6V6-F1
#
_cell.length_a   1.000
_cell.length_b   1.000
_cell.length_c   1.000
_cell.angle_alpha   90.00
_cell.angle_beta   90.00
_cell.angle_gamma   90.00
#
_symmetry.space_group_name_H-M   'P 1'
#
loop_
_entity.id
_entity.type
_entity.pdbx_description
1 polymer ?
#
loop_
_entity_poly.entity_id
_entity_poly.type
_entity_poly.pdbx_seq_one_letter_code
_entity_poly.pdbx_strand_id
1 'polypeptide(L)'
;MRNILQWMLSIVVCTVVMLAIRAYLFTIFIVPNEELRPALQKGDRVLVNRLSHTHFSKGDVVLFRFKQEALGRIIAIPGDTIVVKGEQYKIPNYCHGSCTCGECQFVLVSNGQQHALVRQGDIIGKAYSLWRWKHRQKKHEYNVPAHRQSNGS
;
A
#
# COMPACT_ATOMS: atom_id res chain seq x y z
N MET A 1 -9.49 -44.68 -24.73
CA MET A 1 -10.34 -43.47 -24.60
C MET A 1 -10.41 -42.92 -23.17
N ARG A 2 -10.48 -43.75 -22.10
CA ARG A 2 -10.54 -43.28 -20.70
C ARG A 2 -9.37 -42.37 -20.27
N ASN A 3 -8.16 -42.65 -20.73
CA ASN A 3 -6.98 -41.87 -20.35
C ASN A 3 -7.06 -40.42 -20.86
N ILE A 4 -7.48 -40.20 -22.12
CA ILE A 4 -7.61 -38.85 -22.69
C ILE A 4 -8.62 -38.01 -21.90
N LEU A 5 -9.70 -38.62 -21.40
CA LEU A 5 -10.70 -37.94 -20.58
C LEU A 5 -10.13 -37.45 -19.24
N GLN A 6 -9.26 -38.24 -18.60
CA GLN A 6 -8.61 -37.85 -17.33
C GLN A 6 -7.61 -36.71 -17.52
N TRP A 7 -6.87 -36.70 -18.64
CA TRP A 7 -5.94 -35.62 -18.96
C TRP A 7 -6.67 -34.32 -19.28
N MET A 8 -7.75 -34.40 -20.07
CA MET A 8 -8.63 -33.26 -20.36
C MET A 8 -9.25 -32.69 -19.07
N LEU A 9 -9.76 -33.55 -18.18
CA LEU A 9 -10.30 -33.11 -16.90
C LEU A 9 -9.24 -32.39 -16.05
N SER A 10 -8.01 -32.92 -16.01
CA SER A 10 -6.91 -32.30 -15.27
C SER A 10 -6.55 -30.91 -15.80
N ILE A 11 -6.48 -30.75 -17.13
CA ILE A 11 -6.21 -29.46 -17.78
C ILE A 11 -7.33 -28.46 -17.48
N VAL A 12 -8.59 -28.89 -17.55
CA VAL A 12 -9.74 -28.04 -17.25
C VAL A 12 -9.69 -27.57 -15.80
N VAL A 13 -9.45 -28.49 -14.84
CA VAL A 13 -9.35 -28.14 -13.42
C VAL A 13 -8.21 -27.15 -13.18
N CYS A 14 -7.01 -27.39 -13.71
CA CYS A 14 -5.90 -26.45 -13.56
C CYS A 14 -6.21 -25.07 -14.17
N THR A 15 -6.88 -25.03 -15.32
CA THR A 15 -7.27 -23.78 -15.98
C THR A 15 -8.26 -22.99 -15.14
N VAL A 16 -9.29 -23.66 -14.61
CA VAL A 16 -10.29 -23.05 -13.73
C VAL A 16 -9.65 -22.52 -12.46
N VAL A 17 -8.77 -23.32 -11.82
CA VAL A 17 -8.04 -22.89 -10.62
C VAL A 17 -7.14 -21.69 -10.91
N MET A 18 -6.40 -21.68 -12.02
CA MET A 18 -5.61 -20.51 -12.42
C MET A 18 -6.46 -19.26 -12.65
N LEU A 19 -7.62 -19.40 -13.30
CA LEU A 19 -8.54 -18.28 -13.52
C LEU A 19 -9.13 -17.77 -12.21
N ALA A 20 -9.50 -18.66 -11.30
CA ALA A 20 -9.99 -18.28 -9.98
C ALA A 20 -8.91 -17.54 -9.17
N ILE A 21 -7.68 -18.07 -9.14
CA ILE A 21 -6.51 -17.42 -8.52
C ILE A 21 -6.33 -16.02 -9.13
N ARG A 22 -6.36 -15.90 -10.45
CA ARG A 22 -6.20 -14.62 -11.14
C ARG A 22 -7.33 -13.63 -10.84
N ALA A 23 -8.56 -14.10 -10.71
CA ALA A 23 -9.72 -13.27 -10.42
C ALA A 23 -9.79 -12.81 -8.95
N TYR A 24 -9.46 -13.69 -8.01
CA TYR A 24 -9.64 -13.44 -6.58
C TYR A 24 -8.40 -12.86 -5.89
N LEU A 25 -7.18 -13.28 -6.26
CA LEU A 25 -5.97 -12.80 -5.59
C LEU A 25 -5.50 -11.45 -6.10
N PHE A 26 -5.76 -11.18 -7.38
CA PHE A 26 -5.24 -10.02 -8.09
C PHE A 26 -6.39 -9.15 -8.60
N THR A 27 -6.80 -8.17 -7.80
CA THR A 27 -7.75 -7.16 -8.29
C THR A 27 -6.97 -6.07 -9.00
N ILE A 28 -7.30 -5.81 -10.28
CA ILE A 28 -6.80 -4.64 -11.00
C ILE A 28 -7.69 -3.47 -10.60
N PHE A 29 -7.12 -2.49 -9.92
CA PHE A 29 -7.79 -1.25 -9.57
C PHE A 29 -7.19 -0.11 -10.41
N ILE A 30 -8.03 0.80 -10.88
CA ILE A 30 -7.57 2.00 -11.61
C ILE A 30 -7.44 3.11 -10.58
N VAL A 31 -6.25 3.71 -10.47
CA VAL A 31 -6.01 4.78 -9.49
C VAL A 31 -6.78 6.04 -9.91
N PRO A 32 -7.77 6.50 -9.10
CA PRO A 32 -8.54 7.69 -9.47
C PRO A 32 -7.79 9.00 -9.18
N ASN A 33 -6.84 9.00 -8.23
CA ASN A 33 -6.24 10.22 -7.67
C ASN A 33 -4.73 10.37 -7.96
N GLU A 34 -4.30 11.62 -8.08
CA GLU A 34 -3.13 12.08 -8.85
C GLU A 34 -1.86 12.28 -8.01
N GLU A 35 -1.87 11.89 -6.73
CA GLU A 35 -0.98 12.47 -5.71
C GLU A 35 0.15 11.55 -5.19
N LEU A 36 0.17 10.28 -5.58
CA LEU A 36 1.21 9.31 -5.15
C LEU A 36 2.52 9.40 -5.94
N ARG A 37 2.89 10.61 -6.36
CA ARG A 37 4.17 10.84 -7.03
C ARG A 37 5.32 10.52 -6.05
N PRO A 38 6.36 9.79 -6.47
CA PRO A 38 6.72 9.35 -7.82
C PRO A 38 6.29 7.92 -8.19
N ALA A 39 5.54 7.21 -7.35
CA ALA A 39 5.28 5.77 -7.52
C ALA A 39 4.07 5.44 -8.41
N LEU A 40 3.09 6.34 -8.49
CA LEU A 40 1.84 6.13 -9.23
C LEU A 40 1.42 7.42 -9.94
N GLN A 41 1.16 7.34 -11.25
CA GLN A 41 0.56 8.43 -12.05
C GLN A 41 -0.95 8.20 -12.18
N LYS A 42 -1.72 9.28 -12.34
CA LYS A 42 -3.15 9.19 -12.61
C LYS A 42 -3.40 8.39 -13.87
N GLY A 43 -4.35 7.45 -13.79
CA GLY A 43 -4.66 6.53 -14.88
C GLY A 43 -3.79 5.28 -14.94
N ASP A 44 -2.78 5.15 -14.08
CA ASP A 44 -2.01 3.91 -13.97
C ASP A 44 -2.89 2.78 -13.43
N ARG A 45 -2.71 1.59 -14.02
CA ARG A 45 -3.34 0.36 -13.52
C ARG A 45 -2.47 -0.21 -12.41
N VAL A 46 -3.04 -0.33 -11.22
CA VAL A 46 -2.39 -0.99 -10.09
C VAL A 46 -2.94 -2.38 -9.91
N LEU A 47 -2.05 -3.30 -9.61
CA LEU A 47 -2.38 -4.65 -9.19
C LEU A 47 -2.34 -4.69 -7.66
N VAL A 48 -3.47 -4.98 -7.03
CA VAL A 48 -3.52 -5.15 -5.57
C VAL A 48 -3.52 -6.64 -5.24
N ASN A 49 -2.54 -7.05 -4.44
CA ASN A 49 -2.47 -8.40 -3.91
C ASN A 49 -3.15 -8.45 -2.54
N ARG A 50 -4.29 -9.13 -2.47
CA ARG A 50 -5.09 -9.31 -1.25
C ARG A 50 -4.53 -10.36 -0.28
N LEU A 51 -3.52 -11.15 -0.65
CA LEU A 51 -2.96 -12.17 0.26
C LEU A 51 -2.01 -11.60 1.32
N SER A 52 -1.45 -10.41 1.07
CA SER A 52 -0.38 -9.85 1.90
C SER A 52 -0.91 -8.99 3.05
N HIS A 53 -1.77 -9.55 3.92
CA HIS A 53 -2.37 -8.83 5.05
C HIS A 53 -1.47 -8.73 6.30
N THR A 54 -0.47 -9.60 6.45
CA THR A 54 0.22 -9.82 7.74
C THR A 54 1.62 -9.22 7.85
N HIS A 55 2.23 -8.74 6.77
CA HIS A 55 3.58 -8.16 6.81
C HIS A 55 3.65 -6.90 5.95
N PHE A 56 3.46 -5.76 6.60
CA PHE A 56 3.62 -4.44 6.01
C PHE A 56 4.95 -3.83 6.44
N SER A 57 5.75 -3.40 5.46
CA SER A 57 7.04 -2.77 5.70
C SER A 57 6.97 -1.28 5.38
N LYS A 58 7.86 -0.49 6.01
CA LYS A 58 8.05 0.91 5.62
C LYS A 58 8.37 1.02 4.13
N GLY A 59 7.70 1.94 3.45
CA GLY A 59 7.87 2.22 2.03
C GLY A 59 6.97 1.41 1.10
N ASP A 60 6.23 0.41 1.62
CA ASP A 60 5.25 -0.33 0.83
C ASP A 60 4.09 0.58 0.42
N VAL A 61 3.60 0.39 -0.81
CA VAL A 61 2.37 1.03 -1.29
C VAL A 61 1.20 0.10 -1.02
N VAL A 62 0.17 0.61 -0.36
CA VAL A 62 -0.99 -0.16 0.06
C VAL A 62 -2.27 0.53 -0.38
N LEU A 63 -3.27 -0.28 -0.71
CA LEU A 63 -4.64 0.18 -0.88
C LEU A 63 -5.35 0.04 0.47
N PHE A 64 -5.94 1.13 0.95
CA PHE A 64 -6.67 1.13 2.21
C PHE A 64 -8.02 1.82 2.07
N ARG A 65 -8.93 1.48 2.97
CA ARG A 65 -10.26 2.06 3.04
C ARG A 65 -10.33 3.04 4.22
N PHE A 66 -10.58 4.31 3.92
CA PHE A 66 -10.81 5.32 4.96
C PHE A 66 -12.22 5.93 4.83
N LYS A 67 -12.43 6.83 3.87
CA LYS A 67 -13.77 7.26 3.41
C LYS A 67 -14.11 6.67 2.05
N GLN A 68 -13.10 6.52 1.21
CA GLN A 68 -13.10 5.86 -0.08
C GLN A 68 -11.83 5.01 -0.18
N GLU A 69 -11.76 4.12 -1.16
CA GLU A 69 -10.55 3.36 -1.43
C GLU A 69 -9.47 4.30 -1.97
N ALA A 70 -8.39 4.42 -1.22
CA ALA A 70 -7.27 5.29 -1.52
C ALA A 70 -5.97 4.50 -1.45
N LEU A 71 -5.02 4.92 -2.26
CA LEU A 71 -3.68 4.39 -2.22
C LEU A 71 -2.82 5.26 -1.32
N GLY A 72 -1.82 4.64 -0.72
CA GLY A 72 -0.90 5.34 0.14
C GLY A 72 0.38 4.56 0.35
N ARG A 73 1.44 5.26 0.75
CA ARG A 73 2.72 4.66 1.11
C ARG A 73 2.88 4.62 2.61
N ILE A 74 3.24 3.46 3.15
CA ILE A 74 3.50 3.30 4.58
C ILE A 74 4.77 4.07 4.95
N ILE A 75 4.64 5.02 5.88
CA ILE A 75 5.76 5.81 6.42
C ILE A 75 6.28 5.16 7.69
N ALA A 76 5.37 4.73 8.56
CA ALA A 76 5.69 4.23 9.87
C ALA A 76 4.71 3.13 10.29
N ILE A 77 5.23 2.15 11.02
CA ILE A 77 4.57 0.94 11.50
C ILE A 77 4.47 0.97 13.04
N PRO A 78 3.67 0.10 13.65
CA PRO A 78 3.56 0.04 15.11
C PRO A 78 4.92 -0.10 15.79
N GLY A 79 5.17 0.75 16.79
CA GLY A 79 6.44 0.80 17.53
C GLY A 79 7.41 1.86 17.04
N ASP A 80 7.19 2.44 15.86
CA ASP A 80 8.01 3.54 15.35
C ASP A 80 7.72 4.87 16.06
N THR A 81 8.73 5.74 16.06
CA THR A 81 8.60 7.15 16.46
C THR A 81 8.61 8.04 15.23
N ILE A 82 7.61 8.92 15.13
CA ILE A 82 7.50 9.95 14.09
C ILE A 82 7.68 11.33 14.72
N VAL A 83 8.23 12.28 13.97
CA VAL A 83 8.36 13.68 14.41
C VAL A 83 7.35 14.53 13.67
N VAL A 84 6.44 15.17 14.39
CA VAL A 84 5.44 16.08 13.84
C VAL A 84 5.63 17.44 14.48
N LYS A 85 5.96 18.46 13.68
CA LYS A 85 6.16 19.84 14.13
C LYS A 85 7.17 19.99 15.30
N GLY A 86 8.20 19.14 15.34
CA GLY A 86 9.23 19.16 16.38
C GLY A 86 8.92 18.30 17.61
N GLU A 87 7.73 17.72 17.70
CA GLU A 87 7.35 16.80 18.77
C GLU A 87 7.46 15.36 18.30
N GLN A 88 7.94 14.47 19.18
CA GLN A 88 8.10 13.05 18.90
C GLN A 88 6.86 12.28 19.37
N TYR A 89 6.24 11.55 18.45
CA TYR A 89 5.09 10.69 18.72
C TYR A 89 5.46 9.25 18.44
N LYS A 90 5.18 8.34 19.39
CA LYS A 90 5.39 6.90 19.20
C LYS A 90 4.09 6.24 18.78
N ILE A 91 4.12 5.48 17.70
CA ILE A 91 2.97 4.69 17.25
C ILE A 91 2.81 3.51 18.21
N PRO A 92 1.64 3.37 18.87
CA PRO A 92 1.44 2.31 19.84
C PRO A 92 1.49 0.93 19.17
N ASN A 93 2.19 -0.01 19.80
CA ASN A 93 2.32 -1.40 19.36
C ASN A 93 1.55 -2.38 20.25
N TYR A 94 0.61 -1.91 21.08
CA TYR A 94 -0.11 -2.74 22.04
C TYR A 94 -1.54 -3.05 21.59
N CYS A 95 -1.92 -4.31 21.70
CA CYS A 95 -3.32 -4.73 21.77
C CYS A 95 -3.74 -4.67 23.25
N HIS A 96 -4.92 -4.12 23.54
CA HIS A 96 -5.45 -4.09 24.90
C HIS A 96 -5.59 -5.54 25.42
N GLY A 97 -5.33 -5.80 26.71
CA GLY A 97 -5.30 -7.16 27.26
C GLY A 97 -6.61 -7.97 27.15
N SER A 98 -7.72 -7.33 26.79
CA SER A 98 -9.04 -7.95 26.53
C SER A 98 -9.38 -8.09 25.04
N CYS A 99 -8.49 -7.70 24.13
CA CYS A 99 -8.72 -7.81 22.70
C CYS A 99 -8.42 -9.22 22.19
N THR A 100 -9.42 -9.86 21.58
CA THR A 100 -9.28 -11.08 20.78
C THR A 100 -8.94 -10.80 19.31
N CYS A 101 -8.73 -9.53 18.93
CA CYS A 101 -8.42 -9.12 17.57
C CYS A 101 -6.90 -9.20 17.28
N GLY A 102 -6.53 -9.87 16.18
CA GLY A 102 -5.15 -9.91 15.66
C GLY A 102 -4.77 -8.74 14.75
N GLU A 103 -5.63 -7.74 14.57
CA GLU A 103 -5.47 -6.67 13.55
C GLU A 103 -5.58 -5.24 14.11
N CYS A 104 -5.49 -5.09 15.44
CA CYS A 104 -5.73 -3.82 16.14
C CYS A 104 -4.52 -2.84 16.10
N GLN A 105 -3.70 -2.94 15.07
CA GLN A 105 -2.49 -2.14 14.86
C GLN A 105 -2.76 -0.94 13.93
N PHE A 106 -2.11 0.19 14.21
CA PHE A 106 -2.20 1.40 13.39
C PHE A 106 -0.93 1.61 12.58
N VAL A 107 -1.11 1.97 11.31
CA VAL A 107 -0.04 2.24 10.37
C VAL A 107 -0.21 3.67 9.87
N LEU A 108 0.89 4.42 9.81
CA LEU A 108 0.88 5.77 9.24
C LEU A 108 1.15 5.68 7.74
N VAL A 109 0.24 6.22 6.96
CA VAL A 109 0.26 6.16 5.50
C VAL A 109 0.30 7.58 4.91
N SER A 110 1.21 7.82 3.96
CA SER A 110 1.28 9.05 3.16
C SER A 110 0.55 8.87 1.83
N ASN A 111 -0.34 9.80 1.49
CA ASN A 111 -0.92 9.93 0.16
C ASN A 111 -0.44 11.22 -0.51
N GLY A 112 0.88 11.44 -0.56
CA GLY A 112 1.49 12.61 -1.20
C GLY A 112 1.44 13.87 -0.35
N GLN A 113 0.28 14.52 -0.27
CA GLN A 113 0.08 15.77 0.49
C GLN A 113 -0.43 15.52 1.92
N GLN A 114 -1.07 14.38 2.16
CA GLN A 114 -1.75 14.07 3.42
C GLN A 114 -1.16 12.83 4.09
N HIS A 115 -1.07 12.86 5.42
CA HIS A 115 -0.75 11.71 6.25
C HIS A 115 -2.01 11.23 6.95
N ALA A 116 -2.32 9.95 6.81
CA ALA A 116 -3.48 9.31 7.42
C ALA A 116 -3.02 8.18 8.33
N LEU A 117 -3.57 8.13 9.54
CA LEU A 117 -3.42 6.98 10.43
C LEU A 117 -4.52 5.97 10.07
N VAL A 118 -4.13 4.77 9.64
CA VAL A 118 -5.04 3.75 9.13
C VAL A 118 -4.89 2.49 9.97
N ARG A 119 -6.01 1.80 10.27
CA ARG A 119 -5.95 0.50 10.95
C ARG A 119 -5.47 -0.57 9.98
N GLN A 120 -4.68 -1.52 10.45
CA GLN A 120 -4.17 -2.60 9.62
C GLN A 120 -5.29 -3.44 8.98
N GLY A 121 -6.39 -3.70 9.70
CA GLY A 121 -7.56 -4.39 9.13
C GLY A 121 -8.30 -3.60 8.03
N ASP A 122 -8.13 -2.28 7.97
CA ASP A 122 -8.71 -1.43 6.90
C ASP A 122 -7.82 -1.42 5.63
N ILE A 123 -6.65 -2.06 5.67
CA ILE A 123 -5.74 -2.22 4.53
C ILE A 123 -6.18 -3.43 3.71
N ILE A 124 -6.52 -3.20 2.44
CA ILE A 124 -6.99 -4.23 1.50
C ILE A 124 -5.82 -5.11 1.01
N GLY A 125 -4.63 -4.53 0.87
CA GLY A 125 -3.44 -5.25 0.45
C GLY A 125 -2.35 -4.38 -0.16
N LYS A 126 -1.25 -5.02 -0.55
CA LYS A 126 -0.12 -4.35 -1.21
C LYS A 126 -0.45 -4.06 -2.67
N ALA A 127 -0.20 -2.83 -3.09
CA ALA A 127 -0.42 -2.37 -4.45
C ALA A 127 0.92 -2.32 -5.21
N TYR A 128 0.92 -2.88 -6.42
CA TYR A 128 2.06 -2.90 -7.32
C TYR A 128 1.68 -2.18 -8.61
N SER A 129 2.51 -1.23 -9.05
CA SER A 129 2.33 -0.61 -10.37
C SER A 129 2.69 -1.61 -11.47
N LEU A 130 1.77 -1.84 -12.40
CA LEU A 130 2.01 -2.70 -13.57
C LEU A 130 2.86 -1.99 -14.63
N TRP A 131 2.82 -0.65 -14.67
CA TRP A 131 3.48 0.14 -15.71
C TRP A 131 4.82 0.70 -15.18
N ARG A 132 5.75 -0.20 -14.86
CA ARG A 132 7.11 0.15 -14.40
C ARG A 132 8.03 0.57 -15.57
N TRP A 133 7.49 1.26 -16.56
CA TRP A 133 8.19 1.65 -17.80
C TRP A 133 8.05 3.15 -18.13
N LYS A 134 8.16 4.03 -17.12
CA LYS A 134 8.40 5.47 -17.33
C LYS A 134 9.60 5.92 -16.51
N HIS A 135 10.54 6.59 -17.16
CA HIS A 135 11.92 6.71 -16.70
C HIS A 135 12.06 7.64 -15.49
N ARG A 136 13.05 7.34 -14.64
CA ARG A 136 13.60 8.21 -13.59
C ARG A 136 13.86 9.63 -14.14
N GLN A 137 12.92 10.54 -14.02
CA GLN A 137 13.16 11.97 -14.18
C GLN A 137 12.33 12.70 -13.13
N LYS A 138 12.95 13.62 -12.39
CA LYS A 138 12.45 14.36 -11.21
C LYS A 138 12.77 13.74 -9.85
N LYS A 139 14.07 13.59 -9.55
CA LYS A 139 14.57 13.57 -8.16
C LYS A 139 15.43 14.80 -7.81
N HIS A 140 15.46 15.84 -8.66
CA HIS A 140 16.38 16.97 -8.51
C HIS A 140 15.77 18.29 -8.01
N GLU A 141 14.46 18.41 -7.79
CA GLU A 141 13.81 19.73 -7.56
C GLU A 141 13.23 19.94 -6.14
N TYR A 142 13.67 19.17 -5.13
CA TYR A 142 13.26 19.42 -3.72
C TYR A 142 14.44 19.70 -2.77
N ASN A 143 15.65 19.87 -3.29
CA ASN A 143 16.77 20.38 -2.49
C ASN A 143 16.88 21.90 -2.67
N VAL A 144 15.91 22.64 -2.14
CA VAL A 144 16.09 24.07 -1.83
C VAL A 144 15.77 24.25 -0.34
N PRO A 145 16.78 24.19 0.54
CA PRO A 145 16.59 24.66 1.91
C PRO A 145 16.47 26.19 1.86
N ALA A 146 15.25 26.70 1.98
CA ALA A 146 15.06 28.10 2.34
C ALA A 146 15.51 28.28 3.79
N HIS A 147 16.81 28.51 3.96
CA HIS A 147 17.39 28.92 5.23
C HIS A 147 16.73 30.22 5.67
N ARG A 148 16.04 30.11 6.80
CA ARG A 148 15.62 31.17 7.68
C ARG A 148 16.84 32.01 8.08
N GLN A 149 16.96 33.23 7.55
CA GLN A 149 17.76 34.28 8.18
C GLN A 149 16.81 35.17 9.00
N SER A 150 16.77 34.88 10.29
CA SER A 150 16.45 35.85 11.33
C SER A 150 17.77 36.40 11.89
N ASN A 151 17.92 37.72 11.84
CA ASN A 151 18.78 38.63 12.63
C ASN A 151 18.95 39.88 11.73
N GLY A 152 18.56 41.11 12.09
CA GLY A 152 18.62 41.76 13.39
C GLY A 152 19.78 42.77 13.34
N SER A 153 19.45 44.06 13.45
CA SER A 153 20.29 45.29 13.52
C SER A 153 20.19 46.18 12.28
#